data_AF-A0AAW6Z877-F1
#
_entry.id   AF-A0AAW6Z877-F1
#
_cell.length_a   1.000
_cell.length_b   1.000
_cell.length_c   1.000
_cell.angle_alpha   90.00
_cell.angle_beta   90.00
_cell.angle_gamma   90.00
#
_symmetry.space_group_name_H-M   'P 1'
#
loop_
_entity.id
_entity.type
_entity.pdbx_description
1 polymer ?
#
loop_
_entity_poly.entity_id
_entity_poly.type
_entity_poly.pdbx_seq_one_letter_code
_entity_poly.pdbx_strand_id
1 'polypeptide(L)'
;MKISKILVLPIIAAGLALSANSYAKEIKISSNNTSYSDADVQKLAATAVGMGVKEPVSLNAGSGIVTVSGNSATTCTFKVGSGSSPQIQGVSCK
;
A
#
# COMPACT_ATOMS: atom_id res chain seq x y z
N MET A 1 24.97 -6.34 55.05
CA MET A 1 25.20 -7.08 53.79
C MET A 1 24.08 -8.11 53.65
N LYS A 2 23.05 -7.83 52.82
CA LYS A 2 21.94 -8.75 52.55
C LYS A 2 22.11 -9.29 51.14
N ILE A 3 22.27 -10.61 51.05
CA ILE A 3 22.52 -11.35 49.81
C ILE A 3 21.15 -11.61 49.18
N SER A 4 20.79 -10.84 48.17
CA SER A 4 19.60 -11.10 47.37
C SER A 4 19.94 -12.11 46.28
N LYS A 5 19.43 -13.34 46.44
CA LYS A 5 19.27 -14.34 45.37
C LYS A 5 18.20 -13.86 44.38
N ILE A 6 18.15 -14.53 43.21
CA ILE A 6 17.13 -14.51 42.13
C ILE A 6 17.58 -13.59 40.97
N LEU A 7 17.73 -14.02 39.71
CA LEU A 7 17.50 -15.30 39.01
C LEU A 7 18.15 -15.11 37.62
N VAL A 8 19.01 -16.04 37.21
CA VAL A 8 19.61 -16.04 35.86
C VAL A 8 18.56 -16.60 34.88
N LEU A 9 18.15 -15.81 33.88
CA LEU A 9 17.40 -16.30 32.72
C LEU A 9 18.34 -16.37 31.51
N PRO A 10 18.70 -17.57 31.02
CA PRO A 10 19.21 -17.74 29.68
C PRO A 10 18.18 -18.50 28.85
N ILE A 11 17.51 -17.82 27.92
CA ILE A 11 16.79 -18.51 26.84
C ILE A 11 17.10 -17.81 25.52
N ILE A 12 18.23 -18.24 24.95
CA ILE A 12 18.41 -18.70 23.57
C ILE A 12 17.55 -17.98 22.52
N ALA A 13 18.24 -17.16 21.72
CA ALA A 13 17.82 -16.76 20.40
C ALA A 13 17.61 -17.99 19.51
N ALA A 14 16.45 -18.07 18.85
CA ALA A 14 16.26 -18.90 17.66
C ALA A 14 15.36 -18.14 16.69
N GLY A 15 15.86 -18.03 15.46
CA GLY A 15 15.44 -17.06 14.46
C GLY A 15 13.97 -17.11 14.08
N LEU A 16 13.39 -15.92 13.98
CA LEU A 16 12.53 -15.63 12.85
C LEU A 16 13.38 -14.83 11.86
N ALA A 17 14.10 -15.56 11.02
CA ALA A 17 14.44 -15.04 9.71
C ALA A 17 13.09 -14.84 8.98
N LEU A 18 12.51 -13.66 9.17
CA LEU A 18 11.49 -13.14 8.28
C LEU A 18 12.19 -12.87 6.95
N SER A 19 12.50 -13.92 6.20
CA SER A 19 12.49 -13.82 4.75
C SER A 19 11.03 -13.65 4.35
N ALA A 20 10.50 -12.46 4.64
CA ALA A 20 9.34 -11.94 3.97
C ALA A 20 9.76 -11.83 2.51
N ASN A 21 9.52 -12.91 1.78
CA ASN A 21 9.39 -12.87 0.34
C ASN A 21 8.52 -11.65 0.06
N SER A 22 9.09 -10.67 -0.64
CA SER A 22 8.45 -9.43 -1.04
C SER A 22 7.39 -9.69 -2.10
N TYR A 23 6.50 -10.65 -1.86
CA TYR A 23 5.19 -10.70 -2.49
C TYR A 23 4.48 -9.46 -1.98
N ALA A 24 4.59 -8.37 -2.74
CA ALA A 24 3.80 -7.17 -2.50
C ALA A 24 2.35 -7.63 -2.35
N LYS A 25 1.81 -7.47 -1.14
CA LYS A 25 0.45 -7.86 -0.81
C LYS A 25 -0.49 -7.26 -1.87
N GLU A 26 -1.30 -8.11 -2.51
CA GLU A 26 -2.30 -7.64 -3.46
C GLU A 26 -3.30 -6.75 -2.73
N ILE A 27 -3.51 -5.54 -3.27
CA ILE A 27 -4.40 -4.57 -2.67
C ILE A 27 -5.84 -4.96 -2.99
N LYS A 28 -6.70 -4.96 -1.97
CA LYS A 28 -8.13 -5.23 -2.18
C LYS A 28 -8.78 -4.07 -2.91
N ILE A 29 -9.28 -4.34 -4.12
CA ILE A 29 -9.98 -3.35 -4.95
C ILE A 29 -11.48 -3.66 -4.92
N SER A 30 -12.28 -2.70 -4.48
CA SER A 30 -13.74 -2.81 -4.47
C SER A 30 -14.36 -2.41 -5.80
N SER A 31 -13.73 -1.50 -6.56
CA SER A 31 -14.20 -1.06 -7.87
C SER A 31 -13.06 -0.48 -8.71
N ASN A 32 -13.06 -0.76 -10.02
CA ASN A 32 -12.13 -0.20 -10.98
C ASN A 32 -12.89 0.30 -12.22
N ASN A 33 -12.94 1.63 -12.39
CA ASN A 33 -13.51 2.29 -13.57
C ASN A 33 -12.41 2.91 -14.45
N THR A 34 -11.25 2.26 -14.51
CA THR A 34 -10.15 2.65 -15.39
C THR A 34 -10.01 1.64 -16.53
N SER A 35 -9.46 2.07 -17.67
CA SER A 35 -9.15 1.17 -18.80
C SER A 35 -7.76 0.52 -18.68
N TYR A 36 -7.11 0.63 -17.52
CA TYR A 36 -5.76 0.11 -17.30
C TYR A 36 -5.77 -1.38 -16.97
N SER A 37 -4.64 -2.03 -17.25
CA SER A 37 -4.42 -3.43 -16.89
C SER A 37 -4.49 -3.62 -15.37
N ASP A 38 -4.88 -4.81 -14.92
CA ASP A 38 -4.92 -5.14 -13.48
C ASP A 38 -3.57 -4.91 -12.79
N ALA A 39 -2.47 -5.22 -13.48
CA ALA A 39 -1.13 -4.99 -12.98
C ALA A 39 -0.84 -3.50 -12.71
N ASP A 40 -1.28 -2.61 -13.60
CA ASP A 40 -1.10 -1.18 -13.44
C ASP A 40 -2.06 -0.59 -12.40
N VAL A 41 -3.28 -1.10 -12.36
CA VAL A 41 -4.28 -0.77 -11.33
C VAL A 41 -3.77 -1.13 -9.93
N GLN A 42 -3.16 -2.31 -9.76
CA GLN A 42 -2.54 -2.72 -8.49
C GLN A 42 -1.39 -1.80 -8.08
N LYS A 43 -0.56 -1.32 -9.02
CA LYS A 43 0.51 -0.35 -8.71
C LYS A 43 -0.04 1.00 -8.26
N LEU A 44 -1.08 1.51 -8.92
CA LEU A 44 -1.75 2.76 -8.53
C LEU A 44 -2.39 2.62 -7.14
N ALA A 45 -3.08 1.51 -6.90
CA ALA A 45 -3.68 1.17 -5.63
C ALA A 45 -2.63 1.05 -4.51
N ALA A 46 -1.54 0.32 -4.74
CA ALA A 46 -0.45 0.15 -3.77
C ALA A 46 0.22 1.49 -3.42
N THR A 47 0.40 2.36 -4.41
CA THR A 47 0.94 3.70 -4.19
C THR A 47 0.00 4.52 -3.31
N ALA A 48 -1.30 4.53 -3.61
CA ALA A 48 -2.30 5.26 -2.83
C ALA A 48 -2.39 4.73 -1.38
N VAL A 49 -2.35 3.41 -1.20
CA VAL A 49 -2.34 2.79 0.13
C VAL A 49 -1.08 3.14 0.91
N GLY A 50 0.09 3.13 0.25
CA GLY A 50 1.35 3.58 0.83
C GLY A 50 1.34 5.06 1.27
N MET A 51 0.45 5.87 0.68
CA MET A 51 0.26 7.28 1.03
C MET A 51 -0.87 7.52 2.04
N GLY A 52 -1.54 6.46 2.52
CA GLY A 52 -2.53 6.54 3.62
C GLY A 52 -3.98 6.24 3.24
N VAL A 53 -4.27 5.92 1.97
CA VAL A 53 -5.59 5.42 1.58
C VAL A 53 -5.80 4.03 2.21
N LYS A 54 -6.94 3.77 2.84
CA LYS A 54 -7.21 2.47 3.47
C LYS A 54 -7.97 1.53 2.54
N GLU A 55 -7.54 0.27 2.51
CA GLU A 55 -8.24 -0.80 1.79
C GLU A 55 -9.66 -1.05 2.37
N PRO A 56 -10.62 -1.53 1.55
CA PRO A 56 -10.52 -1.72 0.10
C PRO A 56 -10.54 -0.38 -0.64
N VAL A 57 -9.86 -0.31 -1.78
CA VAL A 57 -9.75 0.91 -2.59
C VAL A 57 -10.60 0.86 -3.86
N SER A 58 -11.01 2.03 -4.34
CA SER A 58 -11.73 2.23 -5.59
C SER A 58 -10.96 3.19 -6.49
N LEU A 59 -10.88 2.86 -7.78
CA LEU A 59 -10.22 3.67 -8.79
C LEU A 59 -11.24 4.21 -9.79
N ASN A 60 -11.18 5.51 -10.07
CA ASN A 60 -11.97 6.16 -11.11
C ASN A 60 -11.07 7.01 -12.01
N ALA A 61 -11.19 6.83 -13.33
CA ALA A 61 -10.48 7.64 -14.31
C ALA A 61 -11.39 8.74 -14.89
N GLY A 62 -10.84 9.92 -15.11
CA GLY A 62 -11.52 11.02 -15.79
C GLY A 62 -10.54 12.14 -16.16
N SER A 63 -10.71 12.76 -17.33
CA SER A 63 -9.97 13.96 -17.78
C SER A 63 -8.46 13.95 -17.52
N GLY A 64 -7.77 12.84 -17.80
CA GLY A 64 -6.32 12.71 -17.61
C GLY A 64 -5.89 12.56 -16.14
N ILE A 65 -6.80 12.11 -15.30
CA ILE A 65 -6.59 11.88 -13.87
C ILE A 65 -7.15 10.52 -13.48
N VAL A 66 -6.48 9.85 -12.54
CA VAL A 66 -7.04 8.73 -11.78
C VAL A 66 -7.18 9.12 -10.32
N THR A 67 -8.38 9.01 -9.79
CA THR A 67 -8.64 9.18 -8.36
C THR A 67 -8.72 7.80 -7.71
N VAL A 68 -7.93 7.60 -6.67
CA VAL A 68 -7.94 6.42 -5.80
C VAL A 68 -8.41 6.83 -4.42
N SER A 69 -9.51 6.25 -4.00
CA SER A 69 -10.14 6.47 -2.70
C SER A 69 -10.34 5.12 -2.02
N GLY A 70 -10.63 5.12 -0.73
CA GLY A 70 -10.84 3.88 0.01
C GLY A 70 -11.64 4.11 1.28
N ASN A 71 -11.50 3.22 2.25
CA ASN A 71 -12.19 3.29 3.54
C ASN A 71 -11.54 4.28 4.53
N SER A 72 -10.96 5.37 4.02
CA SER A 72 -10.42 6.48 4.81
C SER A 72 -10.84 7.81 4.19
N ALA A 73 -10.66 8.90 4.94
CA ALA A 73 -10.84 10.24 4.40
C ALA A 73 -9.78 10.60 3.33
N THR A 74 -8.65 9.89 3.35
CA THR A 74 -7.53 10.14 2.43
C THR A 74 -7.88 9.69 1.03
N THR A 75 -7.69 10.58 0.06
CA THR A 75 -7.88 10.32 -1.36
C THR A 75 -6.67 10.75 -2.15
N CYS A 76 -6.15 9.87 -3.00
CA CYS A 76 -5.01 10.15 -3.87
C CYS A 76 -5.50 10.41 -5.30
N THR A 77 -4.93 11.44 -5.92
CA THR A 77 -5.22 11.85 -7.28
C THR A 77 -3.93 11.79 -8.08
N PHE A 78 -3.92 10.93 -9.09
CA PHE A 78 -2.80 10.71 -10.00
C PHE A 78 -3.09 11.45 -11.31
N LYS A 79 -2.28 12.47 -11.64
CA LYS A 79 -2.31 13.06 -12.98
C LYS A 79 -1.64 12.09 -13.93
N VAL A 80 -2.35 11.64 -14.96
CA VAL A 80 -1.87 10.64 -15.93
C VAL A 80 -1.77 11.23 -17.33
N GLY A 81 -0.75 10.83 -18.10
CA GLY A 81 -0.59 11.19 -19.50
C GLY A 81 -1.55 10.45 -20.43
N SER A 82 -1.49 10.79 -21.72
CA SER A 82 -2.23 10.09 -22.77
C SER A 82 -1.52 8.78 -23.14
N GLY A 83 -2.12 7.64 -22.83
CA GLY A 83 -1.60 6.32 -23.16
C GLY A 83 -2.38 5.17 -22.53
N SER A 84 -2.14 3.96 -23.01
CA SER A 84 -2.80 2.72 -22.55
C SER A 84 -2.29 2.25 -21.18
N SER A 85 -1.14 2.75 -20.73
CA SER A 85 -0.61 2.56 -19.39
C SER A 85 -0.54 3.90 -18.66
N PRO A 86 -0.71 3.91 -17.33
CA PRO A 86 -0.70 5.14 -16.56
C PRO A 86 0.69 5.79 -16.57
N GLN A 87 0.83 6.88 -17.31
CA GLN A 87 2.02 7.73 -17.28
C GLN A 87 1.86 8.75 -16.17
N ILE A 88 2.31 8.43 -14.96
CA ILE A 88 2.15 9.32 -13.80
C ILE A 88 2.98 10.59 -14.00
N GLN A 89 2.28 11.72 -14.11
CA GLN A 89 2.87 13.07 -14.22
C GLN A 89 2.90 13.80 -12.88
N GLY A 90 2.13 13.34 -11.90
CA GLY A 90 2.08 13.89 -10.56
C GLY A 90 1.08 13.17 -9.67
N VAL A 91 1.29 13.26 -8.36
CA VAL A 91 0.42 12.64 -7.35
C VAL A 91 0.10 13.67 -6.27
N SER A 92 -1.16 13.73 -5.86
CA SER A 92 -1.62 14.55 -4.74
C SER A 92 -2.56 13.74 -3.87
N CYS A 93 -2.23 13.59 -2.58
CA CYS A 93 -3.09 12.93 -1.61
C CYS A 93 -3.47 13.92 -0.52
N LYS A 94 -4.75 13.92 -0.13
CA LYS A 94 -5.34 14.78 0.90
C LYS A 94 -6.25 13.97 1.78
#